data_AF-A0A7J5Y725-F1
#
_entry.id   AF-A0A7J5Y725-F1
#
_cell.length_a   1.000
_cell.length_b   1.000
_cell.length_c   1.000
_cell.angle_alpha   90.00
_cell.angle_beta   90.00
_cell.angle_gamma   90.00
#
_symmetry.space_group_name_H-M   'P 1'
#
loop_
_entity.id
_entity.type
_entity.pdbx_description
1 polymer ?
#
loop_
_entity_poly.entity_id
_entity_poly.type
_entity_poly.pdbx_seq_one_letter_code
_entity_poly.pdbx_strand_id
1 'polypeptide(L)'
;MSTSSVSKGCFVFKPSAKKKKTLSLEDHFIHGCEGADESKTRFKLCQYLRDQIKTDTEDELNTKILDSLLDFTRKCSSTRQHSDWASHMRASEIPTAALVLGVNVPDHDMTFQSLSELLRQSVTPHVASVQAKECGALKHLIKRVLERLLGTDVTVDDEEEETEQTSAPLHKSVHCSLSTLCDWYTMNTKKSYSLTPGKKRSSPVKDDLQQPPIPVH
;
A
#
# COMPACT_ATOMS: atom_id res chain seq x y z
N MET A 1 9.62 -23.36 -37.49
CA MET A 1 8.86 -24.00 -36.39
C MET A 1 7.39 -23.86 -36.72
N SER A 2 6.61 -24.94 -36.60
CA SER A 2 5.17 -24.87 -36.83
C SER A 2 4.48 -24.24 -35.62
N THR A 3 3.79 -23.12 -35.82
CA THR A 3 3.05 -22.38 -34.78
C THR A 3 1.58 -22.83 -34.69
N SER A 4 1.20 -23.87 -35.43
CA SER A 4 -0.16 -24.40 -35.42
C SER A 4 -0.18 -25.82 -34.83
N SER A 5 -0.95 -25.99 -33.76
CA SER A 5 -1.41 -27.29 -33.27
C SER A 5 -2.87 -27.15 -32.88
N VAL A 6 -3.68 -28.14 -33.28
CA VAL A 6 -5.11 -28.21 -32.98
C VAL A 6 -5.40 -28.70 -31.55
N SER A 7 -4.37 -29.14 -30.81
CA SER A 7 -4.52 -29.71 -29.46
C SER A 7 -3.79 -28.92 -28.37
N LYS A 8 -3.07 -27.85 -28.72
CA LYS A 8 -2.31 -27.02 -27.76
C LYS A 8 -2.79 -25.57 -27.81
N GLY A 9 -3.13 -25.01 -26.64
CA GLY A 9 -3.60 -23.63 -26.48
C GLY A 9 -2.53 -22.60 -26.09
N CYS A 10 -1.29 -23.02 -25.80
CA CYS A 10 -0.19 -22.13 -25.46
C CYS A 10 1.14 -22.63 -26.04
N PHE A 11 1.89 -21.73 -26.69
CA PHE A 11 3.19 -22.02 -27.27
C PHE A 11 4.21 -21.00 -26.74
N VAL A 12 5.15 -21.48 -25.94
CA VAL A 12 6.20 -20.64 -25.36
C VAL A 12 7.48 -20.80 -26.17
N PHE A 13 7.98 -19.69 -26.72
CA PHE A 13 9.26 -19.65 -27.44
C PHE A 13 10.33 -19.06 -26.54
N LYS A 14 11.07 -19.92 -25.82
CA LYS A 14 12.23 -19.50 -25.04
C LYS A 14 13.44 -19.35 -25.98
N PRO A 15 13.98 -18.14 -26.17
CA PRO A 15 15.18 -17.97 -27.00
C PRO A 15 16.36 -18.72 -26.37
N SER A 16 17.12 -19.45 -27.19
CA SER A 16 18.35 -20.10 -26.72
C SER A 16 19.40 -19.03 -26.37
N ALA A 17 20.24 -19.28 -25.38
CA ALA A 17 21.25 -18.33 -24.88
C ALA A 17 22.19 -17.79 -25.98
N LYS A 18 22.27 -18.47 -27.13
CA LYS A 18 23.08 -18.09 -28.30
C LYS A 18 22.44 -17.02 -29.20
N LYS A 19 21.20 -16.59 -28.96
CA LYS A 19 20.45 -15.61 -29.79
C LYS A 19 19.96 -14.37 -29.03
N LYS A 20 20.48 -14.06 -27.85
CA LYS A 20 20.14 -12.81 -27.15
C LYS A 20 20.83 -11.62 -27.83
N LYS A 21 20.18 -11.01 -28.83
CA LYS A 21 20.33 -9.58 -29.04
C LYS A 21 19.45 -8.88 -28.02
N THR A 22 20.06 -8.31 -26.99
CA THR A 22 19.36 -7.37 -26.11
C THR A 22 19.23 -6.07 -26.90
N LEU A 23 18.15 -5.96 -27.68
CA LEU A 23 17.79 -4.68 -28.28
C LEU A 23 17.27 -3.79 -27.15
N SER A 24 17.84 -2.61 -27.00
CA SER A 24 17.30 -1.57 -26.14
C SER A 24 16.05 -0.97 -26.78
N LEU A 25 15.20 -0.30 -25.98
CA LEU A 25 14.06 0.44 -26.50
C LEU A 25 14.52 1.56 -27.48
N GLU A 26 15.71 2.12 -27.24
CA GLU A 26 16.35 3.14 -28.08
C GLU A 26 16.63 2.61 -29.49
N ASP A 27 17.00 1.34 -29.62
CA ASP A 27 17.33 0.69 -30.91
C ASP A 27 16.10 0.55 -31.83
N HIS A 28 14.89 0.78 -31.32
CA HIS A 28 13.66 0.77 -32.12
C HIS A 28 13.29 2.17 -32.62
N PHE A 29 13.95 3.22 -32.12
CA PHE A 29 13.66 4.63 -32.44
C PHE A 29 14.39 5.14 -33.69
N ILE A 30 14.77 4.24 -34.60
CA ILE A 30 15.64 4.53 -35.76
C ILE A 30 14.80 4.87 -37.01
N HIS A 31 13.52 4.53 -37.02
CA HIS A 31 12.67 4.69 -38.20
C HIS A 31 12.34 6.18 -38.45
N GLY A 32 12.80 6.73 -39.58
CA GLY A 32 12.57 8.13 -39.97
C GLY A 32 13.57 9.14 -39.42
N CYS A 33 14.78 8.72 -39.04
CA CYS A 33 15.88 9.60 -38.66
C CYS A 33 17.08 9.40 -39.61
N GLU A 34 17.60 10.49 -40.18
CA GLU A 34 18.86 10.50 -40.92
C GLU A 34 20.04 10.63 -39.94
N GLY A 35 20.21 9.66 -39.03
CA GLY A 35 21.36 9.62 -38.13
C GLY A 35 21.08 9.01 -36.74
N ALA A 36 22.07 8.28 -36.22
CA ALA A 36 21.96 7.57 -34.94
C ALA A 36 21.95 8.52 -33.72
N ASP A 37 22.63 9.66 -33.80
CA ASP A 37 22.70 10.62 -32.68
C ASP A 37 21.42 11.46 -32.54
N GLU A 38 20.75 11.74 -33.66
CA GLU A 38 19.48 12.46 -33.70
C GLU A 38 18.34 11.60 -33.13
N SER A 39 18.35 10.30 -33.45
CA SER A 39 17.42 9.30 -32.89
C SER A 39 17.52 9.20 -31.36
N LYS A 40 18.73 9.10 -30.80
CA LYS A 40 18.95 9.04 -29.34
C LYS A 40 18.49 10.30 -28.64
N THR A 41 18.79 11.46 -29.22
CA THR A 41 18.41 12.76 -28.64
C THR A 41 16.89 12.92 -28.60
N ARG A 42 16.21 12.53 -29.68
CA ARG A 42 14.74 12.50 -29.74
C ARG A 42 14.14 11.54 -28.72
N PHE A 43 14.70 10.34 -28.58
CA PHE A 43 14.22 9.37 -27.58
C PHE A 43 14.32 9.93 -26.16
N LYS A 44 15.47 10.53 -25.80
CA LYS A 44 15.65 11.17 -24.49
C LYS A 44 14.68 12.32 -24.26
N LEU A 45 14.48 13.18 -25.26
CA LEU A 45 13.52 14.28 -25.17
C LEU A 45 12.08 13.77 -25.00
N CYS A 46 11.69 12.72 -25.75
CA CYS A 46 10.37 12.09 -25.61
C CYS A 46 10.17 11.49 -24.22
N GLN A 47 11.18 10.80 -23.66
CA GLN A 47 11.09 10.30 -22.29
C GLN A 47 10.95 11.44 -21.28
N TYR A 48 11.80 12.47 -21.39
CA TYR A 48 11.74 13.63 -20.50
C TYR A 48 10.37 14.31 -20.52
N LEU A 49 9.83 14.60 -21.70
CA LEU A 49 8.52 15.23 -21.84
C LEU A 49 7.40 14.32 -21.32
N ARG A 50 7.49 13.01 -21.57
CA ARG A 50 6.52 12.05 -21.05
C ARG A 50 6.55 12.01 -19.52
N ASP A 51 7.72 11.96 -18.92
CA ASP A 51 7.89 11.92 -17.48
C ASP A 51 7.39 13.21 -16.85
N GLN A 52 7.71 14.37 -17.45
CA GLN A 52 7.22 15.66 -17.01
C GLN A 52 5.68 15.73 -17.03
N ILE A 53 5.06 15.37 -18.16
CA ILE A 53 3.59 15.34 -18.27
C ILE A 53 3.00 14.36 -17.25
N LYS A 54 3.61 13.19 -17.08
CA LYS A 54 3.14 12.18 -16.13
C LYS A 54 3.15 12.74 -14.70
N THR A 55 4.27 13.33 -14.26
CA THR A 55 4.40 13.92 -12.93
C THR A 55 3.41 15.06 -12.72
N ASP A 56 3.32 16.02 -13.65
CA ASP A 56 2.39 17.15 -13.53
C ASP A 56 0.93 16.69 -13.42
N THR A 57 0.55 15.68 -14.21
CA THR A 57 -0.83 15.17 -14.23
C THR A 57 -1.14 14.28 -13.03
N GLU A 58 -0.23 13.42 -12.57
CA GLU A 58 -0.48 12.53 -11.44
C GLU A 58 -0.47 13.28 -10.09
N ASP A 59 0.36 14.30 -9.95
CA ASP A 59 0.48 15.05 -8.70
C ASP A 59 -0.76 15.94 -8.48
N GLU A 60 -1.20 16.74 -9.46
CA GLU A 60 -2.19 17.80 -9.19
C GLU A 60 -3.60 17.27 -8.80
N LEU A 61 -4.09 16.22 -9.46
CA LEU A 61 -5.46 15.71 -9.24
C LEU A 61 -5.55 14.89 -7.96
N ASN A 62 -4.47 14.19 -7.62
CA ASN A 62 -4.42 13.38 -6.42
C ASN A 62 -4.25 14.27 -5.18
N THR A 63 -3.33 15.24 -5.19
CA THR A 63 -3.02 16.05 -3.99
C THR A 63 -4.26 16.68 -3.33
N LYS A 64 -5.18 17.28 -4.10
CA LYS A 64 -6.36 17.96 -3.51
C LYS A 64 -7.33 17.01 -2.80
N ILE A 65 -7.56 15.82 -3.38
CA ILE A 65 -8.42 14.78 -2.78
C ILE A 65 -7.73 14.19 -1.56
N LEU A 66 -6.42 13.91 -1.69
CA LEU A 66 -5.59 13.39 -0.60
C LEU A 66 -5.55 14.35 0.58
N ASP A 67 -5.36 15.65 0.35
CA ASP A 67 -5.38 16.68 1.40
C ASP A 67 -6.72 16.74 2.13
N SER A 68 -7.83 16.65 1.39
CA SER A 68 -9.18 16.64 1.99
C SER A 68 -9.42 15.40 2.85
N LEU A 69 -8.95 14.23 2.40
CA LEU A 69 -8.99 12.98 3.18
C LEU A 69 -8.10 13.08 4.41
N LEU A 70 -6.90 13.66 4.29
CA LEU A 70 -6.03 13.91 5.43
C LEU A 70 -6.67 14.78 6.49
N ASP A 71 -7.31 15.87 6.08
CA ASP A 71 -7.99 16.78 7.00
C ASP A 71 -9.17 16.09 7.69
N PHE A 72 -9.92 15.25 6.98
CA PHE A 72 -10.95 14.41 7.58
C PHE A 72 -10.35 13.46 8.62
N THR A 73 -9.32 12.71 8.25
CA THR A 73 -8.64 11.74 9.12
C THR A 73 -8.09 12.43 10.38
N ARG A 74 -7.46 13.60 10.27
CA ARG A 74 -6.96 14.38 11.41
C ARG A 74 -8.08 14.83 12.35
N LYS A 75 -9.21 15.31 11.81
CA LYS A 75 -10.39 15.71 12.60
C LYS A 75 -10.96 14.52 13.38
N CYS A 76 -11.02 13.35 12.77
CA CYS A 76 -11.43 12.11 13.43
C CYS A 76 -10.48 11.70 14.55
N SER A 77 -9.17 11.87 14.39
CA SER A 77 -8.21 11.63 15.49
C SER A 77 -8.43 12.58 16.67
N SER A 78 -8.70 13.87 16.42
CA SER A 78 -8.88 14.86 17.48
C SER A 78 -10.19 14.71 18.26
N THR A 79 -11.29 14.29 17.62
CA THR A 79 -12.58 14.13 18.32
C THR A 79 -12.52 13.04 19.39
N ARG A 80 -11.64 12.04 19.19
CA ARG A 80 -11.43 10.92 20.12
C ARG A 80 -10.63 11.29 21.37
N GLN A 81 -9.93 12.41 21.35
CA GLN A 81 -9.11 12.92 22.46
C GLN A 81 -9.94 13.74 23.47
N HIS A 82 -11.16 14.16 23.11
CA HIS A 82 -12.02 14.95 23.97
C HIS A 82 -12.83 14.04 24.92
N SER A 83 -12.70 14.27 26.23
CA SER A 83 -13.33 13.46 27.29
C SER A 83 -14.81 13.78 27.55
N ASP A 84 -15.51 14.42 26.62
CA ASP A 84 -16.92 14.75 26.80
C ASP A 84 -17.81 13.53 26.55
N TRP A 85 -18.91 13.37 27.28
CA TRP A 85 -19.79 12.20 27.18
C TRP A 85 -20.40 12.07 25.77
N ALA A 86 -20.74 13.20 25.16
CA ALA A 86 -21.17 13.26 23.76
C ALA A 86 -20.06 12.80 22.80
N SER A 87 -18.80 13.14 23.09
CA SER A 87 -17.64 12.69 22.32
C SER A 87 -17.38 11.20 22.47
N HIS A 88 -17.61 10.61 23.66
CA HIS A 88 -17.52 9.16 23.85
C HIS A 88 -18.58 8.39 23.06
N MET A 89 -19.80 8.91 23.02
CA MET A 89 -20.89 8.31 22.24
C MET A 89 -20.57 8.35 20.74
N ARG A 90 -20.11 9.51 20.24
CA ARG A 90 -19.64 9.67 18.84
C ARG A 90 -18.39 8.84 18.52
N ALA A 91 -17.50 8.63 19.49
CA ALA A 91 -16.27 7.85 19.31
C ALA A 91 -16.50 6.33 19.18
N SER A 92 -17.73 5.86 19.39
CA SER A 92 -18.15 4.48 19.12
C SER A 92 -18.50 4.24 17.65
N GLU A 93 -18.73 5.29 16.87
CA GLU A 93 -18.92 5.19 15.42
C GLU A 93 -17.56 4.98 14.72
N ILE A 94 -17.53 4.15 13.67
CA ILE A 94 -16.33 3.97 12.85
C ILE A 94 -16.27 5.12 11.85
N PRO A 95 -15.30 6.06 11.96
CA PRO A 95 -15.17 7.14 11.01
C PRO A 95 -14.89 6.55 9.63
N THR A 96 -15.79 6.81 8.68
CA THR A 96 -15.76 6.21 7.35
C THR A 96 -15.87 7.31 6.30
N ALA A 97 -15.00 7.28 5.30
CA ALA A 97 -15.06 8.16 4.15
C ALA A 97 -15.45 7.34 2.92
N ALA A 98 -16.45 7.81 2.16
CA ALA A 98 -16.80 7.22 0.88
C ALA A 98 -16.08 8.00 -0.23
N LEU A 99 -15.08 7.38 -0.86
CA LEU A 99 -14.37 7.97 -1.98
C LEU A 99 -15.03 7.57 -3.30
N VAL A 100 -15.72 8.53 -3.92
CA VAL A 100 -16.39 8.30 -5.22
C VAL A 100 -15.39 8.53 -6.35
N LEU A 101 -15.05 7.46 -7.07
CA LEU A 101 -14.13 7.49 -8.21
C LEU A 101 -14.89 7.30 -9.54
N GLY A 102 -14.31 7.79 -10.63
CA GLY A 102 -14.88 7.62 -11.97
C GLY A 102 -14.76 6.19 -12.49
N VAL A 103 -15.69 5.76 -13.35
CA VAL A 103 -15.75 4.38 -13.90
C VAL A 103 -14.62 4.02 -14.87
N ASN A 104 -13.89 5.02 -15.38
CA ASN A 104 -12.81 4.87 -16.36
C ASN A 104 -11.55 5.66 -15.95
N VAL A 105 -11.28 5.78 -14.64
CA VAL A 105 -10.00 6.37 -14.22
C VAL A 105 -8.92 5.33 -14.49
N PRO A 106 -7.93 5.61 -15.36
CA PRO A 106 -6.78 4.73 -15.46
C PRO A 106 -6.07 4.71 -14.11
N ASP A 107 -5.90 3.51 -13.56
CA ASP A 107 -5.05 3.24 -12.41
C ASP A 107 -5.57 3.71 -11.02
N HIS A 108 -6.71 3.16 -10.60
CA HIS A 108 -7.14 3.25 -9.20
C HIS A 108 -6.09 2.66 -8.24
N ASP A 109 -5.37 1.61 -8.66
CA ASP A 109 -4.35 0.98 -7.82
C ASP A 109 -3.23 1.96 -7.47
N MET A 110 -2.69 2.70 -8.43
CA MET A 110 -1.71 3.77 -8.17
C MET A 110 -2.26 4.85 -7.26
N THR A 111 -3.50 5.31 -7.50
CA THR A 111 -4.13 6.35 -6.67
C THR A 111 -4.23 5.93 -5.20
N PHE A 112 -4.69 4.71 -4.92
CA PHE A 112 -4.80 4.18 -3.56
C PHE A 112 -3.44 3.89 -2.93
N GLN A 113 -2.42 3.53 -3.72
CA GLN A 113 -1.04 3.40 -3.25
C GLN A 113 -0.49 4.75 -2.78
N SER A 114 -0.60 5.80 -3.61
CA SER A 114 -0.19 7.16 -3.24
C SER A 114 -0.92 7.66 -2.00
N LEU A 115 -2.24 7.42 -1.88
CA LEU A 115 -3.01 7.72 -0.67
C LEU A 115 -2.44 7.00 0.56
N SER A 116 -2.17 5.70 0.43
CA SER A 116 -1.65 4.89 1.53
C SER A 116 -0.28 5.38 2.01
N GLU A 117 0.61 5.75 1.10
CA GLU A 117 1.92 6.31 1.42
C GLU A 117 1.81 7.67 2.12
N LEU A 118 0.95 8.54 1.59
CA LEU A 118 0.75 9.88 2.14
C LEU A 118 0.11 9.82 3.53
N LEU A 119 -0.84 8.92 3.78
CA LEU A 119 -1.37 8.63 5.12
C LEU A 119 -0.29 8.11 6.09
N ARG A 120 0.59 7.22 5.61
CA ARG A 120 1.73 6.71 6.39
C ARG A 120 2.68 7.79 6.85
N GLN A 121 2.94 8.77 5.98
CA GLN A 121 3.87 9.85 6.25
C GLN A 121 3.27 10.96 7.13
N SER A 122 1.97 11.22 7.01
CA SER A 122 1.38 12.47 7.55
C SER A 122 0.32 12.29 8.63
N VAL A 123 -0.17 11.06 8.87
CA VAL A 123 -1.17 10.77 9.91
C VAL A 123 -0.73 9.62 10.80
N THR A 124 -0.49 8.45 10.20
CA THR A 124 -0.30 7.21 10.96
C THR A 124 0.57 6.22 10.21
N PRO A 125 1.61 5.64 10.84
CA PRO A 125 2.43 4.63 10.19
C PRO A 125 1.68 3.32 9.90
N HIS A 126 0.51 3.09 10.50
CA HIS A 126 -0.27 1.87 10.31
C HIS A 126 -1.43 2.10 9.34
N VAL A 127 -1.23 1.71 8.09
CA VAL A 127 -2.23 1.76 7.01
C VAL A 127 -2.26 0.40 6.30
N ALA A 128 -3.43 -0.23 6.26
CA ALA A 128 -3.66 -1.47 5.54
C ALA A 128 -4.60 -1.23 4.36
N SER A 129 -4.18 -1.62 3.16
CA SER A 129 -5.02 -1.66 1.97
C SER A 129 -5.39 -3.11 1.69
N VAL A 130 -6.65 -3.39 1.43
CA VAL A 130 -7.17 -4.73 1.12
C VAL A 130 -7.99 -4.69 -0.16
N GLN A 131 -7.86 -5.71 -1.00
CA GLN A 131 -8.63 -5.81 -2.25
C GLN A 131 -9.69 -6.91 -2.13
N ALA A 132 -10.85 -6.71 -2.77
CA ALA A 132 -11.95 -7.68 -2.74
C ALA A 132 -11.52 -9.06 -3.25
N LYS A 133 -10.65 -9.12 -4.27
CA LYS A 133 -10.10 -10.37 -4.83
C LYS A 133 -9.29 -11.19 -3.81
N GLU A 134 -8.83 -10.55 -2.73
CA GLU A 134 -8.05 -11.20 -1.64
C GLU A 134 -8.95 -11.66 -0.48
N CYS A 135 -10.23 -11.27 -0.48
CA CYS A 135 -11.13 -11.36 0.66
C CYS A 135 -12.33 -12.29 0.39
N GLY A 136 -12.07 -13.53 -0.06
CA GLY A 136 -13.13 -14.50 -0.39
C GLY A 136 -13.98 -14.94 0.81
N ALA A 137 -13.48 -14.74 2.03
CA ALA A 137 -14.24 -14.93 3.27
C ALA A 137 -13.72 -13.97 4.36
N LEU A 138 -14.51 -13.77 5.42
CA LEU A 138 -14.13 -12.91 6.54
C LEU A 138 -12.78 -13.30 7.16
N LYS A 139 -12.49 -14.59 7.28
CA LYS A 139 -11.19 -15.09 7.78
C LYS A 139 -10.00 -14.58 6.96
N HIS A 140 -10.17 -14.50 5.64
CA HIS A 140 -9.13 -13.99 4.73
C HIS A 140 -8.96 -12.48 4.86
N LEU A 141 -10.06 -11.73 5.02
CA LEU A 141 -10.00 -10.29 5.29
C LEU A 141 -9.21 -10.00 6.58
N ILE A 142 -9.58 -10.66 7.69
CA ILE A 142 -8.90 -10.47 8.98
C ILE A 142 -7.41 -10.84 8.87
N LYS A 143 -7.10 -11.96 8.21
CA LYS A 143 -5.71 -12.39 7.93
C LYS A 143 -4.93 -11.29 7.21
N ARG A 144 -5.45 -10.78 6.09
CA ARG A 144 -4.79 -9.73 5.30
C ARG A 144 -4.59 -8.44 6.08
N VAL A 145 -5.58 -8.02 6.86
CA VAL A 145 -5.44 -6.83 7.71
C VAL A 145 -4.32 -7.02 8.73
N LEU A 146 -4.27 -8.18 9.41
CA LEU A 146 -3.22 -8.49 10.38
C LEU A 146 -1.84 -8.54 9.72
N GLU A 147 -1.68 -9.23 8.59
CA GLU A 147 -0.41 -9.30 7.86
C GLU A 147 0.14 -7.91 7.53
N ARG A 148 -0.73 -7.01 7.06
CA ARG A 148 -0.35 -5.65 6.63
C ARG A 148 -0.03 -4.72 7.80
N LEU A 149 -0.72 -4.87 8.94
CA LEU A 149 -0.48 -4.03 10.12
C LEU A 149 0.70 -4.53 10.97
N LEU A 150 0.85 -5.85 11.13
CA LEU A 150 1.92 -6.45 11.94
C LEU A 150 3.23 -6.58 11.16
N GLY A 151 3.19 -6.59 9.82
CA GLY A 151 4.37 -6.80 8.98
C GLY A 151 4.93 -8.22 9.04
N THR A 152 4.10 -9.19 9.45
CA THR A 152 4.47 -10.60 9.62
C THR A 152 3.42 -11.51 9.00
N ASP A 153 3.82 -12.69 8.57
CA ASP A 153 2.90 -13.72 8.06
C ASP A 153 1.97 -14.23 9.19
N VAL A 154 0.67 -14.37 8.88
CA VAL A 154 -0.38 -14.79 9.81
C VAL A 154 -0.97 -16.07 9.27
N THR A 155 -1.03 -17.14 10.06
CA THR A 155 -1.67 -18.38 9.58
C THR A 155 -3.15 -18.36 9.91
N VAL A 156 -3.95 -18.85 8.97
CA VAL A 156 -5.33 -19.25 9.23
C VAL A 156 -5.27 -20.76 9.38
N ASP A 157 -5.78 -21.26 10.50
CA ASP A 157 -5.93 -22.70 10.71
C ASP A 157 -7.06 -23.16 9.79
N ASP A 158 -6.69 -23.65 8.60
CA ASP A 158 -7.61 -24.30 7.68
C ASP A 158 -7.60 -25.78 8.02
N GLU A 159 -8.58 -26.25 8.80
CA GLU A 159 -8.81 -27.68 9.05
C GLU A 159 -9.31 -28.46 7.81
N GLU A 160 -9.00 -28.03 6.59
CA GLU A 160 -9.40 -28.70 5.35
C GLU A 160 -8.40 -28.40 4.22
N GLU A 161 -7.29 -29.13 4.20
CA GLU A 161 -6.75 -29.84 3.02
C GLU A 161 -5.36 -30.43 3.35
N GLU A 162 -5.31 -31.75 3.52
CA GLU A 162 -4.07 -32.53 3.47
C GLU A 162 -3.42 -32.38 2.09
N THR A 163 -2.43 -31.49 1.94
CA THR A 163 -1.41 -31.66 0.89
C THR A 163 -0.01 -31.31 1.41
N GLU A 164 0.75 -32.39 1.59
CA GLU A 164 2.21 -32.54 1.56
C GLU A 164 3.09 -31.30 1.86
N GLN A 165 3.57 -31.31 3.10
CA GLN A 165 4.66 -30.50 3.63
C GLN A 165 5.87 -30.43 2.68
N THR A 166 6.16 -29.23 2.16
CA THR A 166 7.52 -28.86 1.78
C THR A 166 8.05 -27.81 2.74
N SER A 167 9.16 -28.15 3.36
CA SER A 167 9.84 -27.45 4.45
C SER A 167 10.47 -26.12 4.04
N ALA A 168 10.07 -25.00 4.65
CA ALA A 168 10.87 -23.78 4.80
C ALA A 168 10.27 -22.84 5.89
N PRO A 169 11.04 -21.86 6.39
CA PRO A 169 11.35 -21.65 7.80
C PRO A 169 10.17 -21.19 8.67
N LEU A 170 10.23 -21.59 9.95
CA LEU A 170 9.31 -21.24 11.03
C LEU A 170 9.30 -19.72 11.31
N HIS A 171 8.61 -18.96 10.47
CA HIS A 171 8.15 -17.63 10.84
C HIS A 171 7.14 -17.80 11.98
N LYS A 172 7.23 -16.96 13.01
CA LYS A 172 6.30 -16.95 14.15
C LYS A 172 4.89 -16.64 13.64
N SER A 173 4.20 -17.69 13.23
CA SER A 173 2.81 -17.66 12.82
C SER A 173 1.99 -17.14 14.00
N VAL A 174 1.23 -16.09 13.76
CA VAL A 174 0.32 -15.49 14.73
C VAL A 174 -1.08 -16.00 14.44
N HIS A 175 -1.81 -16.41 15.48
CA HIS A 175 -3.19 -16.85 15.33
C HIS A 175 -4.08 -15.68 14.86
N CYS A 176 -4.85 -15.91 13.81
CA CYS A 176 -5.72 -14.92 13.17
C CYS A 176 -6.93 -14.60 14.06
N SER A 177 -6.84 -13.59 14.92
CA SER A 177 -7.98 -13.09 15.72
C SER A 177 -7.93 -11.58 15.94
N LEU A 178 -9.09 -10.97 16.20
CA LEU A 178 -9.19 -9.56 16.57
C LEU A 178 -8.59 -9.27 17.96
N SER A 179 -8.57 -10.26 18.87
CA SER A 179 -7.90 -10.11 20.16
C SER A 179 -6.40 -9.89 20.00
N THR A 180 -5.75 -10.63 19.09
CA THR A 180 -4.35 -10.42 18.72
C THR A 180 -4.11 -8.98 18.23
N LEU A 181 -5.02 -8.42 17.42
CA LEU A 181 -4.91 -7.03 16.96
C LEU A 181 -5.00 -6.04 18.13
N CYS A 182 -5.93 -6.26 19.06
CA CYS A 182 -6.09 -5.42 20.27
C CYS A 182 -4.84 -5.45 21.15
N ASP A 183 -4.27 -6.63 21.38
CA ASP A 183 -3.06 -6.81 22.17
C ASP A 183 -1.86 -6.13 21.52
N TRP A 184 -1.69 -6.34 20.21
CA TRP A 184 -0.65 -5.68 19.41
C TRP A 184 -0.79 -4.16 19.47
N TYR A 185 -2.01 -3.63 19.26
CA TYR A 185 -2.28 -2.20 19.28
C TYR A 185 -1.97 -1.61 20.66
N THR A 186 -2.40 -2.27 21.73
CA THR A 186 -2.14 -1.84 23.11
C THR A 186 -0.64 -1.87 23.43
N MET A 187 0.09 -2.88 22.97
CA MET A 187 1.54 -2.96 23.14
C MET A 187 2.24 -1.83 22.37
N ASN A 188 1.84 -1.57 21.14
CA ASN A 188 2.53 -0.62 20.26
C ASN A 188 2.25 0.84 20.68
N THR A 189 1.03 1.14 21.14
CA THR A 189 0.67 2.46 21.67
C THR A 189 1.26 2.73 23.05
N LYS A 190 1.38 1.73 23.94
CA LYS A 190 2.04 1.89 25.25
C LYS A 190 3.56 2.05 25.16
N LYS A 191 4.23 1.40 24.20
CA LYS A 191 5.68 1.56 23.96
C LYS A 191 6.05 2.99 23.57
N SER A 192 5.17 3.72 22.88
CA SER A 192 5.37 5.13 22.54
C SER A 192 5.37 6.06 23.77
N TYR A 193 4.74 5.66 24.87
CA TYR A 193 4.71 6.43 26.13
C TYR A 193 5.85 6.09 27.10
N SER A 194 6.59 4.98 26.90
CA SER A 194 7.59 4.50 27.88
C SER A 194 9.06 4.81 27.53
N LEU A 195 9.33 5.52 26.44
CA LEU A 195 10.68 5.96 26.07
C LEU A 195 11.10 7.26 26.79
N THR A 196 11.24 7.20 28.11
CA THR A 196 12.30 7.96 28.82
C THR A 196 12.71 7.23 30.11
N PRO A 197 13.95 6.72 30.20
CA PRO A 197 14.54 6.34 31.48
C PRO A 197 14.75 7.62 32.31
N GLY A 198 14.13 7.68 33.49
CA GLY A 198 14.09 8.87 34.32
C GLY A 198 15.47 9.45 34.65
N LYS A 199 15.65 10.73 34.32
CA LYS A 199 16.63 11.60 34.97
C LYS A 199 15.97 12.94 35.29
N LYS A 200 15.92 13.26 36.59
CA LYS A 200 15.31 14.46 37.18
C LYS A 200 15.85 15.75 36.53
N ARG A 201 14.98 16.61 35.99
CA ARG A 201 15.07 18.08 36.14
C ARG A 201 13.78 18.77 35.68
N SER A 202 13.36 19.75 36.47
CA SER A 202 12.19 20.62 36.30
C SER A 202 12.40 21.63 35.16
N SER A 203 11.42 21.76 34.24
CA SER A 203 11.06 22.97 33.45
C SER A 203 9.94 22.64 32.42
N PRO A 204 9.21 23.62 31.85
CA PRO A 204 7.80 23.47 31.50
C PRO A 204 7.51 22.81 30.15
N VAL A 205 6.29 22.26 30.10
CA VAL A 205 5.63 21.49 29.05
C VAL A 205 5.65 22.19 27.68
N LYS A 206 6.13 21.47 26.66
CA LYS A 206 5.70 21.65 25.27
C LYS A 206 5.07 20.33 24.84
N ASP A 207 3.78 20.41 24.55
CA ASP A 207 2.88 19.34 24.18
C ASP A 207 3.22 18.85 22.76
N ASP A 208 3.57 17.58 22.62
CA ASP A 208 3.77 16.93 21.32
C ASP A 208 3.06 15.56 21.39
N LEU A 209 1.75 15.58 21.10
CA LEU A 209 0.87 14.42 21.19
C LEU A 209 0.79 13.70 19.83
N GLN A 210 1.50 12.58 19.70
CA GLN A 210 1.45 11.67 18.54
C GLN A 210 0.19 10.77 18.57
N GLN A 211 -0.50 10.68 17.44
CA GLN A 211 -1.84 10.11 17.24
C GLN A 211 -1.86 8.58 16.99
N PRO A 212 -3.01 7.89 17.23
CA PRO A 212 -3.19 6.47 16.88
C PRO A 212 -3.77 6.24 15.47
N PRO A 213 -3.59 5.03 14.88
CA PRO A 213 -4.02 4.69 13.53
C PRO A 213 -5.53 4.65 13.32
N ILE A 214 -5.95 5.18 12.17
CA ILE A 214 -7.32 5.15 11.65
C ILE A 214 -7.41 4.07 10.56
N PRO A 215 -8.39 3.14 10.63
CA PRO A 215 -8.65 2.21 9.54
C PRO A 215 -9.26 2.97 8.35
N VAL A 216 -8.70 2.75 7.16
CA VAL A 216 -9.25 3.25 5.88
C VAL A 216 -9.80 2.03 5.13
N HIS A 217 -11.07 2.09 4.75
CA HIS A 217 -11.78 1.05 3.99
C HIS A 217 -11.83 1.38 2.51
#